data_AF-A0A2M7Q9V1-F1
#
_entry.id   AF-A0A2M7Q9V1-F1
#
_cell.length_a   1.000
_cell.length_b   1.000
_cell.length_c   1.000
_cell.angle_alpha   90.00
_cell.angle_beta   90.00
_cell.angle_gamma   90.00
#
_symmetry.space_group_name_H-M   'P 1'
#
loop_
_entity.id
_entity.type
_entity.pdbx_description
1 polymer ?
#
loop_
_entity_poly.entity_id
_entity_poly.type
_entity_poly.pdbx_seq_one_letter_code
_entity_poly.pdbx_strand_id
1 'polypeptide(L)'
;MKIESYLKAAPWLSLAGVLFAGYLTSIKLFGGACAFNETCPTLWGLPSCAYGFVIFSALFLVSLYANLKRVRTSWPIKVNLTLSGFGILFAGWFAVPEIISILSGGPFYTLGLPTCVYGLVFYILIFIVTTVAWNGHRKFDVPPIVTPSL
;
A
#
# COMPACT_ATOMS: atom_id res chain seq x y z
N MET A 1 -11.88 14.31 -5.13
CA MET A 1 -12.73 13.41 -4.32
C MET A 1 -13.08 14.13 -3.01
N LYS A 2 -14.31 13.98 -2.48
CA LYS A 2 -14.64 14.52 -1.15
C LYS A 2 -13.86 13.73 -0.08
N ILE A 3 -13.41 14.42 0.98
CA ILE A 3 -12.68 13.79 2.10
C ILE A 3 -13.49 12.66 2.74
N GLU A 4 -14.81 12.77 2.82
CA GLU A 4 -15.67 11.71 3.34
C GLU A 4 -15.61 10.42 2.52
N SER A 5 -15.53 10.52 1.20
CA SER A 5 -15.38 9.35 0.33
C SER A 5 -13.99 8.72 0.50
N TYR A 6 -12.95 9.55 0.68
CA TYR A 6 -11.59 9.08 0.94
C TYR A 6 -11.50 8.32 2.28
N LEU A 7 -12.09 8.87 3.34
CA LEU A 7 -12.10 8.25 4.66
C LEU A 7 -12.85 6.91 4.70
N LYS A 8 -13.75 6.65 3.76
CA LYS A 8 -14.42 5.36 3.59
C LYS A 8 -13.61 4.38 2.72
N ALA A 9 -13.07 4.86 1.60
CA ALA A 9 -12.37 4.01 0.62
C ALA A 9 -10.98 3.57 1.10
N ALA A 10 -10.19 4.49 1.66
CA ALA A 10 -8.81 4.24 2.07
C ALA A 10 -8.66 3.11 3.11
N PRO A 11 -9.44 3.07 4.21
CA PRO A 11 -9.32 1.97 5.17
C PRO A 11 -9.79 0.63 4.59
N TRP A 12 -10.78 0.61 3.70
CA TRP A 12 -11.24 -0.63 3.08
C TRP A 12 -10.20 -1.22 2.13
N LEU A 13 -9.57 -0.39 1.29
CA LEU A 13 -8.45 -0.80 0.44
C LEU A 13 -7.25 -1.27 1.25
N SER A 14 -6.91 -0.53 2.31
CA SER A 14 -5.77 -0.89 3.16
C SER A 14 -6.03 -2.19 3.93
N LEU A 15 -7.27 -2.39 4.43
CA LEU A 15 -7.68 -3.64 5.08
C LEU A 15 -7.54 -4.84 4.13
N ALA A 16 -7.99 -4.69 2.89
CA ALA A 16 -7.85 -5.74 1.88
C ALA A 16 -6.36 -6.08 1.65
N GLY A 17 -5.49 -5.07 1.56
CA GLY A 17 -4.05 -5.26 1.45
C GLY A 17 -3.42 -5.94 2.68
N VAL A 18 -3.85 -5.57 3.89
CA VAL A 18 -3.41 -6.20 5.15
C VAL A 18 -3.80 -7.67 5.20
N LEU A 19 -5.06 -7.99 4.86
CA LEU A 19 -5.55 -9.36 4.86
C LEU A 19 -4.80 -10.21 3.82
N PHE A 20 -4.59 -9.67 2.63
CA PHE A 20 -3.85 -10.35 1.57
C PHE A 20 -2.39 -10.60 1.96
N ALA A 21 -1.67 -9.57 2.39
CA ALA A 21 -0.27 -9.70 2.81
C ALA A 21 -0.11 -10.53 4.09
N GLY A 22 -1.08 -10.46 5.00
CA GLY A 22 -1.13 -11.24 6.23
C GLY A 22 -1.31 -12.74 5.96
N TYR A 23 -2.19 -13.10 5.02
CA TYR A 23 -2.36 -14.48 4.56
C TYR A 23 -1.06 -15.05 3.96
N LEU A 24 -0.39 -14.28 3.09
CA LEU A 24 0.88 -14.72 2.50
C LEU A 24 1.98 -14.89 3.55
N THR A 25 2.05 -13.94 4.49
CA THR A 25 3.04 -13.96 5.57
C THR A 25 2.80 -15.14 6.51
N SER A 26 1.55 -15.42 6.87
CA SER A 26 1.23 -16.55 7.74
C SER A 26 1.55 -17.89 7.07
N ILE A 27 1.15 -18.09 5.81
CA ILE A 27 1.49 -19.34 5.10
C ILE A 27 3.02 -19.52 4.99
N LYS A 28 3.78 -18.45 4.75
CA LYS A 28 5.25 -18.55 4.66
C LYS A 28 5.91 -18.86 6.00
N LEU A 29 5.46 -18.23 7.08
CA LEU A 29 6.03 -18.41 8.41
C LEU A 29 5.64 -19.75 9.05
N PHE A 30 4.39 -20.19 8.88
CA PHE A 30 3.88 -21.41 9.49
C PHE A 30 4.04 -22.65 8.59
N GLY A 31 3.94 -22.48 7.27
CA GLY A 31 4.02 -23.57 6.29
C GLY A 31 5.39 -23.73 5.63
N GLY A 32 6.33 -22.80 5.80
CA GLY A 32 7.68 -22.83 5.21
C GLY A 32 7.72 -22.62 3.68
N ALA A 33 6.63 -22.91 2.97
CA ALA A 33 6.43 -22.70 1.55
C ALA A 33 5.69 -21.40 1.26
N CYS A 34 5.84 -20.86 0.05
CA CYS A 34 4.98 -19.76 -0.41
C CYS A 34 3.65 -20.33 -0.89
N ALA A 35 2.54 -19.64 -0.59
CA ALA A 35 1.18 -20.13 -0.84
C ALA A 35 0.92 -20.53 -2.30
N PHE A 36 1.64 -19.92 -3.24
CA PHE A 36 1.44 -20.08 -4.68
C PHE A 36 2.66 -20.64 -5.41
N ASN A 37 3.48 -21.42 -4.70
CA ASN A 37 4.67 -22.09 -5.24
C ASN A 37 5.69 -21.13 -5.90
N GLU A 38 5.79 -19.92 -5.37
CA GLU A 38 6.68 -18.88 -5.88
C GLU A 38 8.00 -18.75 -5.12
N THR A 39 9.00 -18.16 -5.76
CA THR A 39 10.24 -17.73 -5.12
C THR A 39 9.96 -16.50 -4.27
N CYS A 40 9.80 -16.66 -2.95
CA CYS A 40 9.74 -15.51 -2.05
C CYS A 40 11.17 -15.10 -1.67
N PRO A 41 11.72 -13.99 -2.23
CA PRO A 41 13.01 -13.50 -1.80
C PRO A 41 12.95 -13.11 -0.33
N THR A 42 14.00 -13.50 0.40
CA THR A 42 14.19 -13.05 1.79
C THR A 42 15.06 -11.81 1.78
N LEU A 43 14.62 -10.80 2.53
CA LEU A 43 15.35 -9.57 2.76
C LEU A 43 15.65 -9.48 4.25
N TRP A 44 16.92 -9.34 4.63
CA TRP A 44 17.35 -9.34 6.04
C TRP A 44 16.77 -10.48 6.90
N GLY A 45 16.65 -11.68 6.31
CA GLY A 45 16.14 -12.87 7.00
C GLY A 45 14.61 -12.92 7.16
N LEU A 46 13.88 -11.92 6.67
CA LEU A 46 12.42 -11.87 6.65
C LEU A 46 11.88 -12.06 5.23
N PRO A 47 10.72 -12.71 5.05
CA PRO A 47 10.11 -12.82 3.73
C PRO A 47 9.64 -11.46 3.24
N SER A 48 9.77 -11.17 1.94
CA SER A 48 9.28 -9.95 1.30
C SER A 48 7.79 -9.66 1.60
N CYS A 49 6.98 -10.72 1.75
CA CYS A 49 5.57 -10.63 2.13
C CYS A 49 5.35 -9.98 3.51
N ALA A 50 6.25 -10.20 4.47
CA ALA A 50 6.16 -9.61 5.80
C ALA A 50 6.39 -8.10 5.76
N TYR A 51 7.32 -7.62 4.93
CA TYR A 51 7.50 -6.18 4.72
C TYR A 51 6.24 -5.55 4.12
N GLY A 52 5.63 -6.22 3.14
CA GLY A 52 4.34 -5.80 2.58
C GLY A 52 3.25 -5.72 3.65
N PHE A 53 3.17 -6.71 4.54
CA PHE A 53 2.23 -6.72 5.65
C PHE A 53 2.43 -5.54 6.60
N VAL A 54 3.68 -5.20 6.94
CA VAL A 54 3.97 -4.04 7.81
C VAL A 54 3.53 -2.72 7.16
N ILE A 55 3.83 -2.52 5.88
CA ILE A 55 3.47 -1.27 5.18
C ILE A 55 1.94 -1.16 5.03
N PHE A 56 1.25 -2.22 4.59
CA PHE A 56 -0.21 -2.20 4.53
C PHE A 56 -0.86 -2.01 5.90
N SER A 57 -0.28 -2.59 6.96
CA SER A 57 -0.77 -2.39 8.32
C SER A 57 -0.59 -0.95 8.77
N ALA A 58 0.54 -0.32 8.45
CA ALA A 58 0.76 1.10 8.72
C ALA A 58 -0.26 1.99 7.97
N LEU A 59 -0.48 1.73 6.67
CA LEU A 59 -1.51 2.43 5.87
C LEU A 59 -2.91 2.27 6.50
N PHE A 60 -3.26 1.05 6.89
CA PHE A 60 -4.55 0.77 7.52
C PHE A 60 -4.69 1.49 8.86
N LEU A 61 -3.69 1.46 9.73
CA LEU A 61 -3.72 2.14 11.03
C LEU A 61 -3.84 3.66 10.87
N VAL A 62 -3.10 4.27 9.95
CA VAL A 62 -3.18 5.71 9.67
C VAL A 62 -4.57 6.07 9.13
N SER A 63 -5.11 5.31 8.19
CA SER A 63 -6.45 5.53 7.64
C SER A 63 -7.55 5.28 8.66
N LEU A 64 -7.41 4.26 9.51
CA LEU A 64 -8.34 3.95 10.59
C LEU A 64 -8.35 5.07 11.63
N TYR A 65 -7.17 5.53 12.06
CA TYR A 65 -7.04 6.66 12.98
C TYR A 65 -7.66 7.94 12.40
N ALA A 66 -7.38 8.25 11.14
CA ALA A 66 -7.97 9.39 10.45
C ALA A 66 -9.50 9.31 10.39
N ASN A 67 -10.06 8.11 10.22
CA ASN A 67 -11.51 7.87 10.20
C ASN A 67 -12.14 8.01 11.59
N LEU A 68 -11.56 7.36 12.62
CA LEU A 68 -12.08 7.41 14.00
C LEU A 68 -12.09 8.83 14.58
N LYS A 69 -10.99 9.57 14.40
CA LYS A 69 -10.84 10.93 14.92
C LYS A 69 -11.40 12.00 13.96
N ARG A 70 -11.93 11.59 12.79
CA ARG A 70 -12.37 12.47 11.69
C ARG A 70 -11.37 13.61 11.42
N VAL A 71 -10.07 13.31 11.48
CA VAL A 71 -9.04 14.35 11.39
C VAL A 71 -8.99 14.84 9.96
N ARG A 72 -9.40 16.10 9.76
CA ARG A 72 -9.42 16.78 8.46
C ARG A 72 -8.12 17.52 8.16
N THR A 73 -7.01 16.99 8.67
CA THR A 73 -5.68 17.57 8.49
C THR A 73 -4.97 16.92 7.31
N SER A 74 -3.97 17.60 6.75
CA SER A 74 -3.21 17.11 5.59
C SER A 74 -2.16 16.04 5.97
N TRP A 75 -1.89 15.85 7.26
CA TRP A 75 -0.92 14.86 7.79
C TRP A 75 -1.18 13.40 7.36
N PRO A 76 -2.37 12.79 7.57
CA PRO A 76 -2.63 11.41 7.16
C PRO A 76 -2.48 11.22 5.65
N ILE A 77 -2.79 12.25 4.84
CA ILE A 77 -2.64 12.19 3.39
C ILE A 77 -1.14 12.17 3.03
N LYS A 78 -0.30 13.02 3.66
CA LYS A 78 1.16 12.99 3.45
C LYS A 78 1.75 11.63 3.80
N VAL A 79 1.42 11.11 4.98
CA VAL A 79 1.93 9.81 5.47
C VAL A 79 1.54 8.68 4.53
N ASN A 80 0.27 8.59 4.15
CA ASN A 80 -0.20 7.56 3.22
C ASN A 80 0.47 7.66 1.85
N LEU A 81 0.73 8.87 1.37
CA LEU A 81 1.40 9.11 0.09
C LEU A 81 2.88 8.68 0.14
N THR A 82 3.58 8.96 1.24
CA THR A 82 4.95 8.51 1.45
C THR A 82 5.02 6.99 1.59
N LEU A 83 4.16 6.39 2.42
CA LEU A 83 4.14 4.93 2.65
C LEU A 83 3.80 4.16 1.37
N SER A 84 2.78 4.60 0.62
CA SER A 84 2.43 3.96 -0.66
C SER A 84 3.52 4.15 -1.72
N GLY A 85 4.19 5.31 -1.77
CA GLY A 85 5.35 5.51 -2.64
C GLY A 85 6.50 4.55 -2.33
N PHE A 86 6.83 4.36 -1.05
CA PHE A 86 7.81 3.35 -0.62
C PHE A 86 7.36 1.92 -0.98
N GLY A 87 6.08 1.60 -0.78
CA GLY A 87 5.50 0.32 -1.16
C GLY A 87 5.62 0.02 -2.66
N ILE A 88 5.38 1.02 -3.52
CA ILE A 88 5.52 0.88 -4.98
C ILE A 88 6.99 0.63 -5.36
N LEU A 89 7.93 1.42 -4.82
CA LEU A 89 9.36 1.23 -5.09
C LEU A 89 9.83 -0.16 -4.65
N PHE A 90 9.44 -0.57 -3.44
CA PHE A 90 9.80 -1.86 -2.88
C PHE A 90 9.20 -3.02 -3.67
N ALA A 91 7.88 -3.03 -3.88
CA ALA A 91 7.20 -4.08 -4.62
C ALA A 91 7.64 -4.12 -6.09
N GLY A 92 7.89 -2.96 -6.70
CA GLY A 92 8.39 -2.83 -8.06
C GLY A 92 9.77 -3.45 -8.23
N TRP A 93 10.68 -3.18 -7.29
CA TRP A 93 12.03 -3.75 -7.31
C TRP A 93 12.04 -5.29 -7.34
N PHE A 94 11.14 -5.92 -6.57
CA PHE A 94 11.01 -7.38 -6.54
C PHE A 94 10.13 -7.94 -7.66
N ALA A 95 9.16 -7.19 -8.16
CA ALA A 95 8.29 -7.64 -9.24
C ALA A 95 9.02 -7.74 -10.60
N VAL A 96 9.99 -6.87 -10.87
CA VAL A 96 10.75 -6.85 -12.13
C VAL A 96 11.48 -8.18 -12.41
N PRO A 97 12.35 -8.72 -11.53
CA PRO A 97 13.05 -9.97 -11.80
C PRO A 97 12.10 -11.17 -11.91
N GLU A 98 11.02 -11.21 -11.11
CA GLU A 98 9.99 -12.25 -11.18
C GLU A 98 9.24 -12.23 -12.52
N ILE A 99 8.85 -11.05 -13.01
CA ILE A 99 8.20 -10.88 -14.33
C ILE A 99 9.13 -11.31 -15.47
N ILE A 100 10.41 -10.90 -15.42
CA ILE A 100 11.38 -11.28 -16.45
C ILE A 100 11.58 -12.79 -16.46
N SER A 101 11.65 -13.43 -15.28
CA SER A 101 11.79 -14.88 -15.15
C SER A 101 10.60 -15.64 -15.75
N ILE A 102 9.36 -15.12 -15.63
CA ILE A 102 8.17 -15.70 -16.28
C ILE A 102 8.29 -15.59 -17.80
N LEU A 103 8.64 -14.40 -18.27
CA LEU A 103 8.70 -14.10 -19.71
C LEU A 103 9.78 -14.91 -20.43
N SER A 104 10.84 -15.32 -19.73
CA SER A 104 11.89 -16.22 -20.23
C SER A 104 11.54 -17.71 -20.18
N GLY A 105 10.30 -18.09 -19.85
CA GLY A 105 9.86 -19.49 -19.77
C GLY A 105 9.98 -20.12 -18.38
N GLY A 106 9.89 -19.31 -17.33
CA GLY A 106 9.96 -19.74 -15.93
C GLY A 106 8.77 -20.54 -15.41
N PRO A 107 8.76 -20.88 -14.11
CA PRO A 107 7.75 -21.76 -13.50
C PRO A 107 6.33 -21.18 -13.58
N PHE A 108 5.35 -22.07 -13.77
CA PHE A 108 3.93 -21.71 -13.75
C PHE A 108 3.48 -21.41 -12.31
N TYR A 109 3.17 -20.14 -12.04
CA TYR A 109 2.53 -19.74 -10.79
C TYR A 109 1.04 -20.09 -10.82
N THR A 110 0.50 -20.59 -9.71
CA THR A 110 -0.92 -21.02 -9.60
C THR A 110 -1.92 -19.88 -9.78
N LEU A 111 -1.51 -18.63 -9.57
CA LEU A 111 -2.33 -17.42 -9.79
C LEU A 111 -2.07 -16.77 -11.17
N GLY A 112 -1.18 -17.33 -11.98
CA GLY A 112 -0.74 -16.74 -13.25
C GLY A 112 0.25 -15.57 -13.11
N LEU A 113 0.18 -14.78 -12.02
CA LEU A 113 1.12 -13.69 -11.71
C LEU A 113 1.75 -13.83 -10.32
N PRO A 114 2.95 -13.25 -10.10
CA PRO A 114 3.61 -13.28 -8.79
C PRO A 114 2.90 -12.36 -7.79
N THR A 115 2.90 -12.76 -6.51
CA THR A 115 2.21 -12.03 -5.43
C THR A 115 2.72 -10.60 -5.23
N CYS A 116 3.99 -10.35 -5.59
CA CYS A 116 4.58 -9.01 -5.61
C CYS A 116 3.83 -8.05 -6.55
N VAL A 117 3.31 -8.54 -7.67
CA VAL A 117 2.55 -7.71 -8.63
C VAL A 117 1.18 -7.36 -8.06
N TYR A 118 0.50 -8.30 -7.40
CA TYR A 118 -0.75 -8.00 -6.72
C TYR A 118 -0.55 -6.94 -5.62
N GLY A 119 0.52 -7.07 -4.83
CA GLY A 119 0.91 -6.05 -3.85
C GLY A 119 1.15 -4.68 -4.48
N LEU A 120 1.87 -4.64 -5.61
CA LEU A 120 2.11 -3.42 -6.38
C LEU A 120 0.79 -2.76 -6.83
N VAL A 121 -0.17 -3.54 -7.34
CA VAL A 121 -1.49 -3.04 -7.75
C VAL A 121 -2.21 -2.37 -6.57
N PHE A 122 -2.22 -3.01 -5.39
CA PHE A 122 -2.84 -2.42 -4.19
C PHE A 122 -2.16 -1.10 -3.77
N TYR A 123 -0.82 -1.03 -3.80
CA TYR A 123 -0.12 0.22 -3.50
C TYR A 123 -0.42 1.33 -4.51
N ILE A 124 -0.49 1.00 -5.81
CA ILE A 124 -0.85 1.96 -6.86
C ILE A 124 -2.28 2.48 -6.65
N LEU A 125 -3.24 1.61 -6.33
CA LEU A 125 -4.61 2.02 -6.05
C LEU A 125 -4.69 2.98 -4.86
N ILE A 126 -4.00 2.68 -3.77
CA ILE A 126 -3.95 3.56 -2.59
C ILE A 126 -3.24 4.88 -2.95
N PHE A 127 -2.18 4.84 -3.75
CA PHE A 127 -1.46 6.02 -4.19
C PHE A 127 -2.34 6.92 -5.07
N ILE A 128 -3.11 6.35 -6.02
CA ILE A 128 -4.07 7.10 -6.85
C ILE A 128 -5.16 7.72 -5.98
N VAL A 129 -5.78 6.95 -5.08
CA VAL A 129 -6.83 7.45 -4.19
C VAL A 129 -6.30 8.58 -3.30
N THR A 130 -5.07 8.45 -2.80
CA THR A 130 -4.42 9.43 -1.92
C THR A 130 -3.99 10.68 -2.69
N THR A 131 -3.46 10.56 -3.91
CA THR A 131 -3.10 11.72 -4.76
C THR A 131 -4.33 12.48 -5.23
N VAL A 132 -5.42 11.80 -5.59
CA VAL A 132 -6.70 12.43 -5.92
C VAL A 132 -7.30 13.15 -4.71
N ALA A 133 -7.17 12.58 -3.51
CA ALA A 133 -7.55 13.24 -2.26
C ALA A 133 -6.67 14.46 -1.96
N TRP A 134 -5.35 14.35 -2.16
CA TRP A 134 -4.37 15.42 -1.97
C TRP A 134 -4.64 16.63 -2.88
N ASN A 135 -4.89 16.39 -4.18
CA ASN A 135 -5.26 17.44 -5.12
C ASN A 135 -6.61 18.09 -4.80
N GLY A 136 -7.54 17.33 -4.21
CA GLY A 136 -8.79 17.86 -3.66
C GLY A 136 -8.59 18.73 -2.42
N HIS A 137 -7.65 18.36 -1.54
CA HIS A 137 -7.32 19.09 -0.32
C HIS A 137 -6.56 20.39 -0.61
N ARG A 138 -5.63 20.39 -1.58
CA ARG A 138 -4.90 21.60 -2.01
C ARG A 138 -5.81 22.74 -2.49
N LYS A 139 -7.02 22.45 -2.97
CA LYS A 139 -8.00 23.49 -3.33
C LYS A 139 -8.65 24.16 -2.11
N PHE A 140 -8.53 23.57 -0.91
CA PHE A 140 -9.11 24.07 0.34
C PHE A 140 -8.05 24.55 1.36
N ASP A 141 -6.77 24.24 1.15
CA ASP A 141 -5.63 24.76 1.92
C ASP A 141 -5.12 26.11 1.33
N VAL A 142 -6.01 27.02 0.93
CA VAL A 142 -5.66 28.44 0.92
C VAL A 142 -5.77 28.88 2.38
N PRO A 143 -4.68 29.21 3.08
CA PRO A 143 -4.80 29.79 4.42
C PRO A 143 -5.67 31.06 4.28
N PRO A 144 -6.58 31.37 5.22
CA PRO A 144 -7.14 32.71 5.26
C PRO A 144 -5.95 33.66 5.29
N ILE A 145 -5.90 34.56 4.31
CA ILE A 145 -4.94 35.65 4.25
C ILE A 145 -5.05 36.33 5.61
N VAL A 146 -4.04 36.14 6.45
CA VAL A 146 -3.88 36.93 7.67
C VAL A 146 -3.55 38.31 7.15
N THR A 147 -4.58 39.13 6.92
CA THR A 147 -4.39 40.56 6.76
C THR A 147 -3.83 41.07 8.08
N PRO A 148 -2.60 41.62 8.12
CA PRO A 148 -2.16 42.34 9.30
C PRO A 148 -3.14 43.51 9.48
N SER A 149 -3.84 43.50 10.61
CA SER A 149 -4.62 44.64 11.07
C SER A 149 -3.69 45.48 11.95
N LEU A 150 -3.54 46.73 11.52
CA LEU A 150 -2.81 47.88 12.11
C LEU A 150 -1.28 47.81 12.13
#